data_AF-A0A915PZA9-F1
#
_entry.id   AF-A0A915PZA9-F1
#
_cell.length_a   1.000
_cell.length_b   1.000
_cell.length_c   1.000
_cell.angle_alpha   90.00
_cell.angle_beta   90.00
_cell.angle_gamma   90.00
#
_symmetry.space_group_name_H-M   'P 1'
#
loop_
_entity.id
_entity.type
_entity.pdbx_description
1 polymer ?
#
loop_
_entity_poly.entity_id
_entity_poly.type
_entity_poly.pdbx_seq_one_letter_code
_entity_poly.pdbx_strand_id
1 'polypeptide(L)'
;MKSGGESFIEDNIAVIEKVIDQALTEQQSRRELQTQIRMPNIKVFSGSSHRDLSERICERLQLDVAKASLKKFSNKETNVEIGESVRGEDVYIIQSACGEINDHLMELLIMINACKIASSSRVAAVIPCFPYARQDKKDKSRAPISAKLVANMLSVAGADHIITMDLHASQIQGFFDIPVDNLYAEPAILKYIKESIPNWQEAVIVSPDAGGAKRVTSIADRLNVDFALIHKERKRANEVEKMTLVGNVRDRVALLVDDMADTCGTICLAAEKLVEAGASSVYAFCVHGIFSGPAIQRLNNSVFEAVVVTNTIPQEQNMKKCSKIQCIDISMILAEAIRRTHNGESVSYLFSHVPMKNRILFRSHCSADDSGLTCLNRSLEFYEHLLLAQMRHFVAVQLHIDQWHKRHKEHVRQNYTEIKEEVIAFLSAQLEPEDVIDEKTIATVVGVLLDRVEEGTEEITGRIPHFTCPLPCEYRYDIWRNVFIASMILNFLLVIAIVPFIISLIRSDAPEQLVR
;
A
#
# COMPACT_ATOMS: atom_id res chain seq x y z
N MET A 1 -38.43 -43.41 23.63
CA MET A 1 -37.64 -42.17 23.49
C MET A 1 -37.67 -41.70 22.04
N LYS A 2 -38.82 -41.22 21.54
CA LYS A 2 -38.97 -40.73 20.15
C LYS A 2 -39.53 -39.30 20.07
N SER A 3 -39.60 -38.56 21.19
CA SER A 3 -40.30 -37.28 21.26
C SER A 3 -39.45 -36.11 21.80
N GLY A 4 -38.13 -36.26 21.92
CA GLY A 4 -37.24 -35.23 22.46
C GLY A 4 -36.27 -34.58 21.46
N GLY A 5 -36.15 -35.15 20.25
CA GLY A 5 -35.24 -34.63 19.22
C GLY A 5 -35.87 -33.60 18.28
N GLU A 6 -37.19 -33.63 18.11
CA GLU A 6 -37.91 -32.68 17.24
C GLU A 6 -38.03 -31.28 17.90
N SER A 7 -38.27 -31.21 19.22
CA SER A 7 -38.36 -29.90 19.91
C SER A 7 -37.03 -29.16 19.97
N PHE A 8 -35.90 -29.88 20.03
CA PHE A 8 -34.57 -29.26 20.09
C PHE A 8 -34.15 -28.64 18.75
N ILE A 9 -34.64 -29.18 17.63
CA ILE A 9 -34.40 -28.62 16.30
C ILE A 9 -35.28 -27.38 16.09
N GLU A 10 -36.56 -27.43 16.49
CA GLU A 10 -37.48 -26.29 16.40
C GLU A 10 -37.04 -25.12 17.30
N ASP A 11 -36.60 -25.38 18.53
CA ASP A 11 -36.14 -24.34 19.46
C ASP A 11 -34.83 -23.67 18.99
N ASN A 12 -33.91 -24.43 18.38
CA ASN A 12 -32.68 -23.89 17.81
C ASN A 12 -32.91 -23.11 16.51
N ILE A 13 -33.85 -23.56 15.66
CA ILE A 13 -34.27 -22.81 14.47
C ILE A 13 -34.90 -21.48 14.90
N ALA A 14 -35.76 -21.47 15.91
CA ALA A 14 -36.40 -20.24 16.40
C ALA A 14 -35.38 -19.24 16.97
N VAL A 15 -34.33 -19.71 17.65
CA VAL A 15 -33.24 -18.85 18.16
C VAL A 15 -32.41 -18.30 16.99
N ILE A 16 -32.08 -19.13 16.00
CA ILE A 16 -31.33 -18.70 14.82
C ILE A 16 -32.15 -17.70 13.97
N GLU A 17 -33.43 -17.95 13.75
CA GLU A 17 -34.35 -17.04 13.06
C GLU A 17 -34.45 -15.70 13.79
N LYS A 18 -34.51 -15.71 15.13
CA LYS A 18 -34.58 -14.48 15.92
C LYS A 18 -33.29 -13.67 15.86
N VAL A 19 -32.13 -14.34 15.84
CA VAL A 19 -30.81 -13.69 15.64
C VAL A 19 -30.69 -13.14 14.22
N ILE A 20 -31.18 -13.86 13.21
CA ILE A 20 -31.23 -13.41 11.82
C ILE A 20 -32.13 -12.18 11.70
N ASP A 21 -33.34 -12.19 12.27
CA ASP A 21 -34.27 -11.06 12.21
C ASP A 21 -33.74 -9.83 12.94
N GLN A 22 -33.07 -10.00 14.09
CA GLN A 22 -32.43 -8.89 14.80
C GLN A 22 -31.28 -8.29 13.96
N ALA A 23 -30.46 -9.15 13.34
CA ALA A 23 -29.39 -8.72 12.44
C ALA A 23 -29.93 -8.03 11.19
N LEU A 24 -31.03 -8.51 10.61
CA LEU A 24 -31.70 -7.90 9.45
C LEU A 24 -32.32 -6.53 9.81
N THR A 25 -32.87 -6.38 11.01
CA THR A 25 -33.46 -5.12 11.49
C THR A 25 -32.38 -4.07 11.78
N GLU A 26 -31.28 -4.45 12.42
CA GLU A 26 -30.10 -3.58 12.56
C GLU A 26 -29.47 -3.24 11.21
N GLN A 27 -29.49 -4.18 10.25
CA GLN A 27 -29.04 -3.94 8.89
C GLN A 27 -29.96 -2.96 8.15
N GLN A 28 -31.28 -3.01 8.33
CA GLN A 28 -32.21 -2.03 7.76
C GLN A 28 -31.97 -0.64 8.33
N SER A 29 -31.80 -0.51 9.65
CA SER A 29 -31.53 0.78 10.28
C SER A 29 -30.14 1.33 9.89
N ARG A 30 -29.11 0.48 9.78
CA ARG A 30 -27.78 0.85 9.26
C ARG A 30 -27.79 1.14 7.76
N ARG A 31 -28.61 0.44 6.97
CA ARG A 31 -28.81 0.70 5.53
C ARG A 31 -29.47 2.04 5.34
N GLU A 32 -30.50 2.37 6.11
CA GLU A 32 -31.16 3.69 6.09
C GLU A 32 -30.19 4.82 6.46
N LEU A 33 -29.29 4.59 7.44
CA LEU A 33 -28.19 5.50 7.79
C LEU A 33 -27.09 5.58 6.71
N GLN A 34 -26.72 4.48 6.05
CA GLN A 34 -25.68 4.42 5.00
C GLN A 34 -26.17 4.91 3.63
N THR A 35 -27.45 4.76 3.30
CA THR A 35 -28.03 5.32 2.06
C THR A 35 -28.01 6.85 2.04
N GLN A 36 -27.75 7.52 3.17
CA GLN A 36 -27.60 8.97 3.22
C GLN A 36 -26.18 9.47 2.92
N ILE A 37 -25.15 8.61 2.94
CA ILE A 37 -23.76 9.01 2.65
C ILE A 37 -23.30 8.33 1.36
N ARG A 38 -23.72 8.87 0.20
CA ARG A 38 -23.05 8.56 -1.06
C ARG A 38 -21.63 9.13 -0.97
N MET A 39 -20.61 8.27 -1.03
CA MET A 39 -19.26 8.76 -1.27
C MET A 39 -19.25 9.51 -2.61
N PRO A 40 -18.66 10.71 -2.69
CA PRO A 40 -18.46 11.43 -3.95
C PRO A 40 -17.79 10.51 -4.99
N ASN A 41 -18.07 10.64 -6.29
CA ASN A 41 -17.23 9.94 -7.27
C ASN A 41 -15.90 10.67 -7.39
N ILE A 42 -14.85 9.90 -7.71
CA ILE A 42 -13.53 10.42 -8.01
C ILE A 42 -13.49 10.98 -9.44
N LYS A 43 -12.94 12.18 -9.61
CA LYS A 43 -12.64 12.80 -10.92
C LYS A 43 -11.20 13.28 -10.95
N VAL A 44 -10.45 12.89 -11.99
CA VAL A 44 -9.04 13.25 -12.13
C VAL A 44 -8.83 14.10 -13.38
N PHE A 45 -8.37 15.34 -13.20
CA PHE A 45 -8.01 16.25 -14.28
C PHE A 45 -6.48 16.33 -14.44
N SER A 46 -6.04 16.46 -15.69
CA SER A 46 -4.64 16.73 -16.04
C SER A 46 -4.46 18.20 -16.35
N GLY A 47 -3.45 18.84 -15.76
CA GLY A 47 -2.90 20.09 -16.28
C GLY A 47 -2.05 19.85 -17.55
N SER A 48 -1.52 20.92 -18.12
CA SER A 48 -0.70 20.89 -19.33
C SER A 48 0.76 20.51 -19.11
N SER A 49 1.27 20.57 -17.88
CA SER A 49 2.70 20.37 -17.62
C SER A 49 3.19 18.93 -17.81
N HIS A 50 2.36 17.93 -17.48
CA HIS A 50 2.79 16.54 -17.48
C HIS A 50 1.64 15.55 -17.73
N ARG A 51 1.11 15.56 -18.95
CA ARG A 51 -0.03 14.71 -19.32
C ARG A 51 0.25 13.20 -19.26
N ASP A 52 1.43 12.74 -19.64
CA ASP A 52 1.81 11.32 -19.58
C ASP A 52 1.70 10.76 -18.15
N LEU A 53 2.18 11.49 -17.14
CA LEU A 53 2.04 11.10 -15.75
C LEU A 53 0.58 11.03 -15.31
N SER A 54 -0.24 12.00 -15.70
CA SER A 54 -1.67 12.01 -15.39
C SER A 54 -2.40 10.82 -16.02
N GLU A 55 -2.09 10.50 -17.28
CA GLU A 55 -2.64 9.34 -17.98
C GLU A 55 -2.25 8.03 -17.27
N ARG A 56 -0.98 7.86 -16.90
CA ARG A 56 -0.52 6.69 -16.12
C ARG A 56 -1.20 6.55 -14.76
N ILE A 57 -1.45 7.67 -14.07
CA ILE A 57 -2.17 7.65 -12.78
C ILE A 57 -3.61 7.20 -13.00
N CYS A 58 -4.29 7.75 -14.01
CA CYS A 58 -5.65 7.37 -14.37
C CYS A 58 -5.75 5.89 -14.79
N GLU A 59 -4.80 5.39 -15.60
CA GLU A 59 -4.72 3.96 -15.97
C GLU A 59 -4.64 3.05 -14.75
N ARG A 60 -3.85 3.43 -13.73
CA ARG A 60 -3.70 2.66 -12.49
C ARG A 60 -4.92 2.71 -11.59
N LEU A 61 -5.65 3.82 -11.62
CA LEU A 61 -6.93 3.99 -10.94
C LEU A 61 -8.10 3.38 -11.72
N GLN A 62 -7.88 2.93 -12.96
CA GLN A 62 -8.91 2.46 -13.89
C GLN A 62 -9.97 3.54 -14.16
N LEU A 63 -9.52 4.78 -14.34
CA LEU A 63 -10.34 5.94 -14.65
C LEU A 63 -9.91 6.55 -15.99
N ASP A 64 -10.82 7.24 -16.66
CA ASP A 64 -10.46 8.13 -17.75
C ASP A 64 -10.05 9.49 -17.20
N VAL A 65 -9.14 10.18 -17.90
CA VAL A 65 -8.83 11.59 -17.60
C VAL A 65 -10.07 12.43 -17.88
N ALA A 66 -10.50 13.18 -16.86
CA ALA A 66 -11.67 14.03 -16.93
C ALA A 66 -11.50 15.13 -18.00
N LYS A 67 -12.60 15.47 -18.67
CA LYS A 67 -12.58 16.37 -19.83
C LYS A 67 -12.36 17.82 -19.38
N ALA A 68 -11.25 18.41 -19.78
CA ALA A 68 -10.99 19.84 -19.65
C ALA A 68 -10.34 20.39 -20.92
N SER A 69 -10.74 21.60 -21.32
CA SER A 69 -10.11 22.36 -22.40
C SER A 69 -9.14 23.37 -21.79
N LEU A 70 -7.85 23.18 -22.05
CA LEU A 70 -6.76 24.08 -21.64
C LEU A 70 -6.22 24.80 -22.87
N LYS A 71 -6.37 26.12 -22.92
CA LYS A 71 -5.94 26.96 -24.05
C LYS A 71 -5.18 28.18 -23.53
N LYS A 72 -4.36 28.78 -24.39
CA LYS A 72 -3.82 30.12 -24.17
C LYS A 72 -4.38 31.06 -25.23
N PHE A 73 -4.91 32.20 -24.79
CA PHE A 73 -5.26 33.29 -25.69
C PHE A 73 -4.00 33.89 -26.32
N SER A 74 -4.17 34.66 -27.39
CA SER A 74 -3.05 35.29 -28.12
C SER A 74 -2.22 36.23 -27.24
N ASN A 75 -2.84 36.85 -26.24
CA ASN A 75 -2.20 37.70 -25.23
C ASN A 75 -1.55 36.93 -24.07
N LYS A 76 -1.46 35.59 -24.16
CA LYS A 76 -0.87 34.66 -23.16
C LYS A 76 -1.72 34.37 -21.93
N GLU A 77 -2.93 34.91 -21.80
CA GLU A 77 -3.84 34.52 -20.73
C GLU A 77 -4.21 33.03 -20.85
N THR A 78 -4.19 32.35 -19.70
CA THR A 78 -4.61 30.95 -19.59
C THR A 78 -6.14 30.86 -19.52
N ASN A 79 -6.73 30.08 -20.42
CA ASN A 79 -8.15 29.79 -20.46
C ASN A 79 -8.39 28.31 -20.13
N VAL A 80 -9.24 28.07 -19.14
CA VAL A 80 -9.60 26.74 -18.66
C VAL A 80 -11.10 26.60 -18.71
N GLU A 81 -11.58 25.51 -19.29
CA GLU A 81 -13.00 25.15 -19.32
C GLU A 81 -13.16 23.69 -18.90
N ILE A 82 -13.90 23.46 -17.81
CA ILE A 82 -14.22 22.11 -17.32
C ILE A 82 -15.36 21.55 -18.18
N GLY A 83 -15.09 20.46 -18.91
CA GLY A 83 -15.97 19.91 -19.94
C GLY A 83 -16.99 18.89 -19.45
N GLU A 84 -17.06 18.63 -18.14
CA GLU A 84 -18.04 17.75 -17.51
C GLU A 84 -18.46 18.24 -16.12
N SER A 85 -19.58 17.76 -15.60
CA SER A 85 -20.06 18.16 -14.27
C SER A 85 -19.15 17.60 -13.18
N VAL A 86 -18.71 18.48 -12.27
CA VAL A 86 -17.95 18.12 -11.06
C VAL A 86 -18.74 18.34 -9.77
N ARG A 87 -20.04 18.65 -9.87
CA ARG A 87 -20.89 18.96 -8.71
C ARG A 87 -20.96 17.78 -7.75
N GLY A 88 -20.55 17.99 -6.50
CA GLY A 88 -20.55 16.96 -5.47
C GLY A 88 -19.48 15.87 -5.63
N GLU A 89 -18.55 16.02 -6.59
CA GLU A 89 -17.49 15.04 -6.85
C GLU A 89 -16.21 15.35 -6.05
N ASP A 90 -15.37 14.34 -5.83
CA ASP A 90 -14.03 14.45 -5.24
C ASP A 90 -13.00 14.61 -6.37
N VAL A 91 -12.49 15.82 -6.52
CA VAL A 91 -11.71 16.24 -7.69
C VAL A 91 -10.22 16.25 -7.36
N TYR A 92 -9.41 15.60 -8.20
CA TYR A 92 -7.96 15.62 -8.14
C TYR A 92 -7.40 16.30 -9.39
N ILE A 93 -6.60 17.35 -9.22
CA ILE A 93 -5.96 18.06 -10.34
C ILE A 93 -4.47 17.79 -10.29
N ILE A 94 -3.94 17.11 -11.31
CA ILE A 94 -2.53 16.74 -11.40
C ILE A 94 -1.77 17.79 -12.20
N GLN A 95 -0.79 18.45 -11.56
CA GLN A 95 0.07 19.45 -12.20
C GLN A 95 1.45 19.50 -11.54
N SER A 96 2.52 19.27 -12.29
CA SER A 96 3.91 19.28 -11.76
C SER A 96 4.63 20.63 -11.87
N ALA A 97 3.95 21.67 -12.37
CA ALA A 97 4.45 23.04 -12.50
C ALA A 97 5.89 23.17 -13.08
N CYS A 98 6.25 22.31 -14.03
CA CYS A 98 7.58 22.23 -14.63
C CYS A 98 7.66 22.92 -16.01
N GLY A 99 8.81 23.46 -16.42
CA GLY A 99 8.92 24.25 -17.66
C GLY A 99 8.54 25.71 -17.41
N GLU A 100 7.46 26.20 -18.04
CA GLU A 100 6.91 27.54 -17.77
C GLU A 100 6.16 27.56 -16.43
N ILE A 101 6.93 27.59 -15.33
CA ILE A 101 6.44 27.41 -13.94
C ILE A 101 5.28 28.33 -13.58
N ASN A 102 5.31 29.60 -14.02
CA ASN A 102 4.27 30.58 -13.72
C ASN A 102 2.97 30.27 -14.43
N ASP A 103 3.06 29.88 -15.70
CA ASP A 103 1.88 29.59 -16.51
C ASP A 103 1.18 28.33 -16.01
N HIS A 104 1.95 27.30 -15.62
CA HIS A 104 1.40 26.08 -15.04
C HIS A 104 0.84 26.29 -13.63
N LEU A 105 1.45 27.16 -12.83
CA LEU A 105 0.89 27.57 -11.54
C LEU A 105 -0.44 28.32 -11.72
N MET A 106 -0.49 29.28 -12.63
CA MET A 106 -1.74 30.00 -12.94
C MET A 106 -2.81 29.07 -13.50
N GLU A 107 -2.45 28.15 -14.39
CA GLU A 107 -3.38 27.13 -14.90
C GLU A 107 -3.97 26.29 -13.77
N LEU A 108 -3.14 25.81 -12.84
CA LEU A 108 -3.58 25.03 -11.68
C LEU A 108 -4.55 25.85 -10.80
N LEU A 109 -4.21 27.11 -10.48
CA LEU A 109 -5.06 27.98 -9.67
C LEU A 109 -6.42 28.22 -10.34
N ILE A 110 -6.45 28.42 -11.66
CA ILE A 110 -7.68 28.61 -12.43
C ILE A 110 -8.51 27.31 -12.44
N MET A 111 -7.88 26.14 -12.63
CA MET A 111 -8.56 24.84 -12.58
C MET A 111 -9.18 24.56 -11.20
N ILE A 112 -8.44 24.82 -10.12
CA ILE A 112 -8.95 24.67 -8.73
C ILE A 112 -10.16 25.56 -8.53
N ASN A 113 -10.04 26.84 -8.86
CA ASN A 113 -11.13 27.80 -8.70
C ASN A 113 -12.35 27.42 -9.55
N ALA A 114 -12.15 26.98 -10.80
CA ALA A 114 -13.22 26.52 -11.69
C ALA A 114 -13.98 25.32 -11.09
N CYS A 115 -13.28 24.34 -10.50
CA CYS A 115 -13.91 23.21 -9.84
C CYS A 115 -14.66 23.63 -8.58
N LYS A 116 -14.05 24.52 -7.77
CA LYS A 116 -14.65 25.02 -6.51
C LYS A 116 -15.97 25.74 -6.76
N ILE A 117 -16.01 26.68 -7.71
CA ILE A 117 -17.24 27.43 -8.04
C ILE A 117 -18.27 26.55 -8.77
N ALA A 118 -17.82 25.49 -9.46
CA ALA A 118 -18.70 24.46 -10.03
C ALA A 118 -19.27 23.49 -8.97
N SER A 119 -19.07 23.79 -7.68
CA SER A 119 -19.62 23.05 -6.53
C SER A 119 -19.10 21.63 -6.37
N SER A 120 -17.81 21.39 -6.66
CA SER A 120 -17.14 20.15 -6.27
C SER A 120 -17.19 19.95 -4.75
N SER A 121 -17.29 18.69 -4.30
CA SER A 121 -17.30 18.38 -2.86
C SER A 121 -15.94 18.68 -2.22
N ARG A 122 -14.85 18.32 -2.91
CA ARG A 122 -13.47 18.51 -2.46
C ARG A 122 -12.57 18.70 -3.68
N VAL A 123 -11.56 19.57 -3.57
CA VAL A 123 -10.53 19.76 -4.59
C VAL A 123 -9.15 19.48 -4.00
N ALA A 124 -8.54 18.37 -4.43
CA ALA A 124 -7.18 18.01 -4.08
C ALA A 124 -6.21 18.40 -5.21
N ALA A 125 -5.18 19.18 -4.88
CA ALA A 125 -4.11 19.51 -5.82
C ALA A 125 -2.99 18.47 -5.70
N VAL A 126 -2.77 17.68 -6.75
CA VAL A 126 -1.69 16.71 -6.85
C VAL A 126 -0.52 17.39 -7.58
N ILE A 127 0.52 17.75 -6.83
CA ILE A 127 1.65 18.55 -7.29
C ILE A 127 2.95 17.74 -7.13
N PRO A 128 3.30 16.86 -8.09
CA PRO A 128 4.46 15.98 -7.97
C PRO A 128 5.80 16.71 -7.76
N CYS A 129 5.97 17.90 -8.34
CA CYS A 129 7.11 18.78 -8.07
C CYS A 129 6.59 20.15 -7.62
N PHE A 130 6.80 20.50 -6.35
CA PHE A 130 6.22 21.73 -5.78
C PHE A 130 6.91 22.99 -6.31
N PRO A 131 6.17 23.95 -6.91
CA PRO A 131 6.78 25.13 -7.50
C PRO A 131 7.35 26.07 -6.42
N TYR A 132 8.47 26.72 -6.74
CA TYR A 132 9.15 27.67 -5.84
C TYR A 132 9.66 27.08 -4.51
N ALA A 133 9.72 25.75 -4.36
CA ALA A 133 10.10 25.09 -3.09
C ALA A 133 11.47 25.49 -2.53
N ARG A 134 12.43 25.88 -3.38
CA ARG A 134 13.76 26.38 -2.97
C ARG A 134 13.74 27.79 -2.34
N GLN A 135 12.60 28.47 -2.38
CA GLN A 135 12.39 29.82 -1.82
C GLN A 135 11.49 29.74 -0.58
N ASP A 136 11.86 28.86 0.36
CA ASP A 136 11.15 28.51 1.59
C ASP A 136 11.53 29.40 2.78
N LYS A 137 12.65 30.11 2.71
CA LYS A 137 13.14 30.98 3.80
C LYS A 137 13.81 32.25 3.29
N LYS A 138 14.01 33.21 4.19
CA LYS A 138 14.74 34.45 3.90
C LYS A 138 16.25 34.21 4.00
N ASP A 139 16.87 33.81 2.90
CA ASP A 139 18.34 33.66 2.83
C ASP A 139 19.09 35.00 2.82
N LYS A 140 18.42 36.08 2.43
CA LYS A 140 18.95 37.45 2.44
C LYS A 140 17.90 38.43 2.97
N SER A 141 18.35 39.57 3.47
CA SER A 141 17.44 40.66 3.86
C SER A 141 16.58 41.10 2.66
N ARG A 142 15.26 41.25 2.89
CA ARG A 142 14.24 41.62 1.88
C ARG A 142 14.01 40.62 0.73
N ALA A 143 14.34 39.35 0.91
CA ALA A 143 13.88 38.29 -0.01
C ALA A 143 12.43 37.86 0.28
N PRO A 144 11.63 37.48 -0.74
CA PRO A 144 10.33 36.87 -0.54
C PRO A 144 10.45 35.42 -0.05
N ILE A 145 9.40 34.91 0.61
CA ILE A 145 9.21 33.47 0.85
C ILE A 145 8.18 32.99 -0.17
N SER A 146 8.63 32.76 -1.40
CA SER A 146 7.74 32.49 -2.53
C SER A 146 6.99 31.16 -2.37
N ALA A 147 7.58 30.15 -1.73
CA ALA A 147 6.88 28.91 -1.42
C ALA A 147 5.65 29.15 -0.51
N LYS A 148 5.75 30.07 0.46
CA LYS A 148 4.60 30.47 1.30
C LYS A 148 3.56 31.25 0.50
N LEU A 149 3.99 32.12 -0.42
CA LEU A 149 3.08 32.81 -1.33
C LEU A 149 2.30 31.81 -2.20
N VAL A 150 2.97 30.81 -2.78
CA VAL A 150 2.33 29.73 -3.54
C VAL A 150 1.32 28.98 -2.69
N ALA A 151 1.70 28.59 -1.46
CA ALA A 151 0.80 27.92 -0.54
C ALA A 151 -0.47 28.74 -0.29
N ASN A 152 -0.32 30.04 0.00
CA ASN A 152 -1.44 30.95 0.18
C ASN A 152 -2.33 31.05 -1.06
N MET A 153 -1.74 31.13 -2.26
CA MET A 153 -2.51 31.22 -3.50
C MET A 153 -3.33 29.94 -3.74
N LEU A 154 -2.76 28.76 -3.48
CA LEU A 154 -3.47 27.48 -3.60
C LEU A 154 -4.63 27.38 -2.60
N SER A 155 -4.40 27.77 -1.35
CA SER A 155 -5.46 27.79 -0.32
C SER A 155 -6.60 28.75 -0.71
N VAL A 156 -6.27 29.98 -1.15
CA VAL A 156 -7.27 30.98 -1.52
C VAL A 156 -8.00 30.62 -2.82
N ALA A 157 -7.35 29.93 -3.76
CA ALA A 157 -8.02 29.40 -4.95
C ALA A 157 -9.07 28.32 -4.62
N GLY A 158 -9.01 27.74 -3.42
CA GLY A 158 -10.00 26.78 -2.92
C GLY A 158 -9.53 25.32 -2.89
N ALA A 159 -8.23 25.07 -2.85
CA ALA A 159 -7.70 23.73 -2.60
C ALA A 159 -8.05 23.28 -1.17
N ASP A 160 -8.57 22.06 -1.03
CA ASP A 160 -8.94 21.47 0.25
C ASP A 160 -7.86 20.48 0.76
N HIS A 161 -7.01 19.98 -0.13
CA HIS A 161 -5.95 19.02 0.18
C HIS A 161 -4.79 19.16 -0.84
N ILE A 162 -3.55 19.01 -0.40
CA ILE A 162 -2.36 18.93 -1.27
C ILE A 162 -1.74 17.53 -1.18
N ILE A 163 -1.47 16.91 -2.32
CA ILE A 163 -0.62 15.71 -2.42
C ILE A 163 0.63 16.11 -3.21
N THR A 164 1.82 15.95 -2.64
CA THR A 164 3.08 16.31 -3.27
C THR A 164 4.14 15.24 -3.03
N MET A 165 5.32 15.36 -3.64
CA MET A 165 6.41 14.40 -3.48
C MET A 165 7.71 15.13 -3.20
N ASP A 166 8.44 14.67 -2.18
CA ASP A 166 9.77 15.15 -1.77
C ASP A 166 9.93 16.67 -1.78
N LEU A 167 9.12 17.36 -0.97
CA LEU A 167 9.30 18.79 -0.72
C LEU A 167 10.77 19.12 -0.36
N HIS A 168 11.30 20.16 -1.01
CA HIS A 168 12.67 20.65 -0.78
C HIS A 168 12.99 20.85 0.72
N ALA A 169 12.01 21.39 1.45
CA ALA A 169 12.03 21.51 2.89
C ALA A 169 10.72 20.96 3.46
N SER A 170 10.80 20.04 4.44
CA SER A 170 9.61 19.44 5.06
C SER A 170 8.72 20.48 5.76
N GLN A 171 9.30 21.61 6.16
CA GLN A 171 8.60 22.74 6.81
C GLN A 171 7.56 23.40 5.89
N ILE A 172 7.64 23.20 4.57
CA ILE A 172 6.66 23.72 3.62
C ILE A 172 5.25 23.16 3.92
N GLN A 173 5.13 21.98 4.53
CA GLN A 173 3.84 21.47 5.00
C GLN A 173 3.17 22.45 5.98
N GLY A 174 3.94 23.08 6.87
CA GLY A 174 3.45 24.11 7.81
C GLY A 174 3.16 25.47 7.16
N PHE A 175 3.33 25.62 5.84
CA PHE A 175 2.85 26.81 5.14
C PHE A 175 1.36 26.76 4.84
N PHE A 176 0.78 25.56 4.85
CA PHE A 176 -0.63 25.29 4.62
C PHE A 176 -1.37 25.10 5.94
N ASP A 177 -2.61 25.57 5.99
CA ASP A 177 -3.57 25.26 7.05
C ASP A 177 -4.48 24.07 6.67
N ILE A 178 -4.45 23.67 5.39
CA ILE A 178 -5.10 22.48 4.84
C ILE A 178 -4.16 21.27 4.96
N PRO A 179 -4.67 20.02 4.99
CA PRO A 179 -3.82 18.84 5.00
C PRO A 179 -2.86 18.82 3.81
N VAL A 180 -1.68 18.25 4.03
CA VAL A 180 -0.63 18.06 3.01
C VAL A 180 -0.04 16.67 3.16
N ASP A 181 -0.28 15.81 2.17
CA ASP A 181 0.40 14.52 2.05
C ASP A 181 1.71 14.70 1.26
N ASN A 182 2.83 14.82 1.98
CA ASN A 182 4.17 14.82 1.37
C ASN A 182 4.69 13.39 1.23
N LEU A 183 4.56 12.84 0.02
CA LEU A 183 5.06 11.52 -0.34
C LEU A 183 6.58 11.51 -0.49
N TYR A 184 7.19 10.32 -0.39
CA TYR A 184 8.63 10.13 -0.53
C TYR A 184 8.93 9.11 -1.64
N ALA A 185 9.85 9.45 -2.53
CA ALA A 185 10.42 8.55 -3.52
C ALA A 185 11.50 7.63 -2.91
N GLU A 186 11.89 7.86 -1.65
CA GLU A 186 12.90 7.08 -0.94
C GLU A 186 12.68 5.56 -1.05
N PRO A 187 11.48 4.98 -0.83
CA PRO A 187 11.26 3.55 -1.01
C PRO A 187 11.54 3.07 -2.45
N ALA A 188 11.20 3.88 -3.45
CA ALA A 188 11.42 3.55 -4.86
C ALA A 188 12.91 3.64 -5.24
N ILE A 189 13.64 4.61 -4.69
CA ILE A 189 15.09 4.73 -4.83
C ILE A 189 15.78 3.54 -4.17
N LEU A 190 15.39 3.16 -2.94
CA LEU A 190 15.94 1.99 -2.24
C LEU A 190 15.75 0.71 -3.04
N LYS A 191 14.55 0.52 -3.60
CA LYS A 191 14.25 -0.62 -4.49
C LYS A 191 15.16 -0.62 -5.71
N TYR A 192 15.27 0.51 -6.39
CA TYR A 192 16.13 0.64 -7.56
C TYR A 192 17.61 0.34 -7.24
N ILE A 193 18.14 0.87 -6.12
CA ILE A 193 19.52 0.61 -5.70
C ILE A 193 19.75 -0.89 -5.54
N LYS A 194 18.84 -1.60 -4.85
CA LYS A 194 18.95 -3.04 -4.60
C LYS A 194 18.85 -3.90 -5.86
N GLU A 195 18.06 -3.46 -6.85
CA GLU A 195 17.81 -4.21 -8.09
C GLU A 195 18.82 -3.91 -9.20
N SER A 196 19.35 -2.68 -9.27
CA SER A 196 20.08 -2.19 -10.43
C SER A 196 21.56 -1.89 -10.18
N ILE A 197 21.99 -1.66 -8.93
CA ILE A 197 23.38 -1.29 -8.62
C ILE A 197 24.15 -2.54 -8.16
N PRO A 198 25.21 -2.94 -8.89
CA PRO A 198 26.11 -4.00 -8.43
C PRO A 198 26.83 -3.60 -7.14
N ASN A 199 27.00 -4.56 -6.22
CA ASN A 199 27.73 -4.36 -4.96
C ASN A 199 27.21 -3.17 -4.12
N TRP A 200 25.91 -2.89 -4.17
CA TRP A 200 25.32 -1.78 -3.42
C TRP A 200 25.54 -1.90 -1.90
N GLN A 201 25.77 -3.12 -1.38
CA GLN A 201 26.06 -3.37 0.04
C GLN A 201 27.39 -2.75 0.50
N GLU A 202 28.31 -2.52 -0.43
CA GLU A 202 29.59 -1.85 -0.18
C GLU A 202 29.55 -0.39 -0.65
N ALA A 203 28.41 0.10 -1.12
CA ALA A 203 28.26 1.48 -1.57
C ALA A 203 28.32 2.47 -0.41
N VAL A 204 28.51 3.74 -0.74
CA VAL A 204 28.45 4.87 0.19
C VAL A 204 27.45 5.89 -0.33
N ILE A 205 26.50 6.31 0.51
CA ILE A 205 25.50 7.32 0.15
C ILE A 205 26.10 8.70 0.37
N VAL A 206 26.12 9.55 -0.66
CA VAL A 206 26.79 10.85 -0.61
C VAL A 206 25.80 11.99 -0.73
N SER A 207 25.88 12.96 0.19
CA SER A 207 25.16 14.22 0.05
C SER A 207 25.98 15.23 -0.73
N PRO A 208 25.44 15.87 -1.80
CA PRO A 208 26.16 16.89 -2.58
C PRO A 208 26.35 18.20 -1.81
N ASP A 209 25.58 18.43 -0.75
CA ASP A 209 25.71 19.58 0.15
C ASP A 209 25.37 19.23 1.60
N ALA A 210 25.48 20.21 2.51
CA ALA A 210 25.18 20.02 3.92
C ALA A 210 23.67 19.94 4.23
N GLY A 211 22.80 20.45 3.35
CA GLY A 211 21.35 20.43 3.52
C GLY A 211 20.76 19.04 3.34
N GLY A 212 21.34 18.25 2.42
CA GLY A 212 20.92 16.87 2.14
C GLY A 212 21.34 15.82 3.18
N ALA A 213 22.05 16.21 4.24
CA ALA A 213 22.60 15.28 5.24
C ALA A 213 21.55 14.32 5.81
N LYS A 214 20.39 14.83 6.23
CA LYS A 214 19.31 14.00 6.80
C LYS A 214 18.73 12.98 5.81
N ARG A 215 18.68 13.35 4.52
CA ARG A 215 18.17 12.49 3.44
C ARG A 215 19.11 11.32 3.21
N VAL A 216 20.41 11.59 3.11
CA VAL A 216 21.40 10.54 2.86
C VAL A 216 21.57 9.61 4.05
N THR A 217 21.50 10.12 5.29
CA THR A 217 21.57 9.26 6.48
C THR A 217 20.36 8.33 6.56
N SER A 218 19.14 8.80 6.27
CA SER A 218 17.95 7.94 6.23
C SER A 218 18.10 6.77 5.25
N ILE A 219 18.59 7.06 4.04
CA ILE A 219 18.82 6.04 3.01
C ILE A 219 19.94 5.08 3.43
N ALA A 220 21.04 5.62 3.96
CA ALA A 220 22.20 4.85 4.41
C ALA A 220 21.82 3.88 5.55
N ASP A 221 21.06 4.36 6.54
CA ASP A 221 20.57 3.54 7.66
C ASP A 221 19.67 2.40 7.17
N ARG A 222 18.77 2.67 6.22
CA ARG A 222 17.87 1.64 5.65
C ARG A 222 18.57 0.61 4.75
N LEU A 223 19.68 1.00 4.14
CA LEU A 223 20.54 0.08 3.37
C LEU A 223 21.61 -0.59 4.25
N ASN A 224 21.80 -0.12 5.49
CA ASN A 224 22.89 -0.50 6.38
C ASN A 224 24.27 -0.33 5.71
N VAL A 225 24.48 0.85 5.12
CA VAL A 225 25.74 1.26 4.47
C VAL A 225 26.23 2.60 5.03
N ASP A 226 27.48 2.95 4.76
CA ASP A 226 28.03 4.23 5.21
C ASP A 226 27.50 5.40 4.38
N PHE A 227 27.61 6.61 4.94
CA PHE A 227 27.35 7.85 4.22
C PHE A 227 28.57 8.78 4.22
N ALA A 228 28.61 9.68 3.25
CA ALA A 228 29.57 10.76 3.14
C ALA A 228 28.86 12.08 2.80
N LEU A 229 29.54 13.19 3.01
CA LEU A 229 28.99 14.52 2.82
C LEU A 229 30.00 15.41 2.13
N ILE A 230 29.56 16.15 1.11
CA ILE A 230 30.36 17.18 0.46
C ILE A 230 29.95 18.53 1.03
N HIS A 231 30.90 19.21 1.67
CA HIS A 231 30.70 20.58 2.12
C HIS A 231 31.29 21.54 1.07
N LYS A 232 30.42 22.37 0.50
CA LYS A 232 30.82 23.43 -0.43
C LYS A 232 31.05 24.74 0.33
N GLU A 233 32.31 25.16 0.39
CA GLU A 233 32.67 26.50 0.87
C GLU A 233 32.39 27.52 -0.24
N ARG A 234 31.33 28.33 -0.09
CA ARG A 234 31.03 29.42 -1.02
C ARG A 234 32.02 30.56 -0.79
N LYS A 235 32.88 30.84 -1.77
CA LYS A 235 33.85 31.93 -1.68
C LYS A 235 33.32 33.28 -2.18
N ARG A 236 33.96 34.35 -1.73
CA ARG A 236 33.81 35.73 -2.24
C ARG A 236 34.35 35.80 -3.68
N ALA A 237 33.98 36.87 -4.40
CA ALA A 237 34.42 37.08 -5.78
C ALA A 237 35.95 36.94 -5.92
N ASN A 238 36.40 36.20 -6.95
CA ASN A 238 37.79 35.92 -7.36
C ASN A 238 38.52 34.71 -6.73
N GLU A 239 37.84 33.82 -6.00
CA GLU A 239 38.46 32.55 -5.55
C GLU A 239 37.73 31.30 -6.06
N VAL A 240 38.49 30.25 -6.38
CA VAL A 240 37.96 28.95 -6.84
C VAL A 240 37.16 28.28 -5.72
N GLU A 241 35.94 27.83 -6.03
CA GLU A 241 35.06 27.11 -5.10
C GLU A 241 35.77 25.87 -4.54
N LYS A 242 35.83 25.74 -3.20
CA LYS A 242 36.43 24.59 -2.53
C LYS A 242 35.33 23.63 -2.08
N MET A 243 35.43 22.37 -2.49
CA MET A 243 34.59 21.28 -1.98
C MET A 243 35.44 20.38 -1.09
N THR A 244 34.95 20.14 0.12
CA THR A 244 35.59 19.25 1.10
C THR A 244 34.70 18.03 1.30
N LEU A 245 35.25 16.85 1.06
CA LEU A 245 34.57 15.58 1.31
C LEU A 245 34.80 15.14 2.77
N VAL A 246 33.72 14.76 3.45
CA VAL A 246 33.74 14.16 4.78
C VAL A 246 33.15 12.76 4.67
N GLY A 247 33.94 11.74 5.01
CA GLY A 247 33.59 10.32 4.84
C GLY A 247 34.55 9.58 3.91
N ASN A 248 34.60 8.25 4.00
CA ASN A 248 35.47 7.42 3.17
C ASN A 248 34.71 6.84 1.98
N VAL A 249 35.14 7.19 0.77
CA VAL A 249 34.54 6.73 -0.50
C VAL A 249 35.49 5.88 -1.33
N ARG A 250 36.71 5.63 -0.83
CA ARG A 250 37.78 4.97 -1.58
C ARG A 250 37.41 3.52 -1.90
N ASP A 251 37.63 3.12 -3.15
CA ASP A 251 37.40 1.78 -3.68
C ASP A 251 35.93 1.31 -3.56
N ARG A 252 34.98 2.24 -3.39
CA ARG A 252 33.54 1.97 -3.19
C ARG A 252 32.68 2.61 -4.27
N VAL A 253 31.45 2.12 -4.42
CA VAL A 253 30.44 2.75 -5.28
C VAL A 253 29.86 3.96 -4.55
N ALA A 254 29.93 5.15 -5.13
CA ALA A 254 29.39 6.37 -4.52
C ALA A 254 28.02 6.72 -5.12
N LEU A 255 26.99 6.82 -4.27
CA LEU A 255 25.62 7.13 -4.66
C LEU A 255 25.28 8.55 -4.20
N LEU A 256 25.41 9.54 -5.09
CA LEU A 256 24.99 10.90 -4.81
C LEU A 256 23.46 10.97 -4.77
N VAL A 257 22.88 11.48 -3.69
CA VAL A 257 21.42 11.63 -3.55
C VAL A 257 21.04 13.07 -3.24
N ASP A 258 20.13 13.63 -4.02
CA ASP A 258 19.56 14.96 -3.83
C ASP A 258 18.04 14.97 -4.08
N ASP A 259 17.32 16.01 -3.65
CA ASP A 259 15.89 16.13 -3.97
C ASP A 259 15.70 16.56 -5.42
N MET A 260 16.53 17.49 -5.92
CA MET A 260 16.37 18.00 -7.26
C MET A 260 17.69 18.39 -7.93
N ALA A 261 17.76 18.19 -9.24
CA ALA A 261 18.90 18.61 -10.05
C ALA A 261 18.46 19.60 -11.13
N ASP A 262 18.96 20.83 -11.02
CA ASP A 262 18.65 21.93 -11.93
C ASP A 262 19.71 22.07 -13.04
N THR A 263 20.69 22.95 -12.89
CA THR A 263 21.78 23.11 -13.89
C THR A 263 22.86 22.02 -13.82
N CYS A 264 22.73 21.08 -12.90
CA CYS A 264 23.67 19.97 -12.63
C CYS A 264 25.12 20.36 -12.28
N GLY A 265 25.43 21.64 -12.06
CA GLY A 265 26.80 22.08 -11.77
C GLY A 265 27.35 21.50 -10.46
N THR A 266 26.56 21.57 -9.38
CA THR A 266 26.95 21.04 -8.06
C THR A 266 27.19 19.53 -8.11
N ILE A 267 26.26 18.77 -8.69
CA ILE A 267 26.35 17.30 -8.71
C ILE A 267 27.49 16.81 -9.62
N CYS A 268 27.78 17.48 -10.74
CA CYS A 268 28.91 17.10 -11.60
C CYS A 268 30.25 17.35 -10.90
N LEU A 269 30.42 18.51 -10.26
CA LEU A 269 31.64 18.81 -9.49
C LEU A 269 31.80 17.88 -8.29
N ALA A 270 30.69 17.53 -7.62
CA ALA A 270 30.68 16.53 -6.56
C ALA A 270 31.14 15.16 -7.08
N ALA A 271 30.68 14.73 -8.25
CA ALA A 271 31.08 13.47 -8.86
C ALA A 271 32.57 13.43 -9.21
N GLU A 272 33.10 14.51 -9.78
CA GLU A 272 34.55 14.65 -10.04
C GLU A 272 35.36 14.52 -8.74
N LYS A 273 34.91 15.17 -7.65
CA LYS A 273 35.57 15.07 -6.34
C LYS A 273 35.52 13.68 -5.73
N LEU A 274 34.45 12.92 -5.98
CA LEU A 274 34.35 11.54 -5.53
C LEU A 274 35.33 10.63 -6.28
N VAL A 275 35.47 10.82 -7.59
CA VAL A 275 36.45 10.08 -8.40
C VAL A 275 37.88 10.44 -7.98
N GLU A 276 38.19 11.74 -7.76
CA GLU A 276 39.49 12.17 -7.23
C GLU A 276 39.82 11.55 -5.86
N ALA A 277 38.80 11.34 -5.01
CA ALA A 277 38.93 10.69 -3.71
C ALA A 277 39.04 9.14 -3.79
N GLY A 278 38.96 8.57 -5.00
CA GLY A 278 39.13 7.15 -5.25
C GLY A 278 37.83 6.34 -5.29
N ALA A 279 36.67 6.95 -5.52
CA ALA A 279 35.43 6.20 -5.75
C ALA A 279 35.54 5.34 -7.02
N SER A 280 35.06 4.09 -6.94
CA SER A 280 35.11 3.13 -8.06
C SER A 280 34.17 3.50 -9.21
N SER A 281 32.98 4.00 -8.88
CA SER A 281 31.96 4.47 -9.80
C SER A 281 31.04 5.43 -9.06
N VAL A 282 30.39 6.34 -9.81
CA VAL A 282 29.52 7.37 -9.24
C VAL A 282 28.17 7.33 -9.93
N TYR A 283 27.11 7.22 -9.14
CA TYR A 283 25.72 7.34 -9.56
C TYR A 283 25.09 8.58 -8.95
N ALA A 284 24.14 9.18 -9.64
CA ALA A 284 23.32 10.26 -9.09
C ALA A 284 21.85 9.84 -9.00
N PHE A 285 21.20 10.20 -7.90
CA PHE A 285 19.77 10.04 -7.66
C PHE A 285 19.18 11.40 -7.34
N CYS A 286 18.23 11.85 -8.14
CA CYS A 286 17.51 13.09 -7.86
C CYS A 286 16.01 12.85 -8.04
N VAL A 287 15.19 13.17 -7.05
CA VAL A 287 13.74 12.96 -7.19
C VAL A 287 13.21 13.78 -8.37
N HIS A 288 13.49 15.08 -8.39
CA HIS A 288 13.06 15.99 -9.45
C HIS A 288 14.22 16.34 -10.40
N GLY A 289 14.22 15.75 -11.60
CA GLY A 289 15.14 16.11 -12.69
C GLY A 289 14.68 17.36 -13.44
N ILE A 290 15.03 18.56 -12.95
CA ILE A 290 14.65 19.84 -13.59
C ILE A 290 15.48 20.06 -14.87
N PHE A 291 16.78 19.77 -14.82
CA PHE A 291 17.70 19.74 -15.97
C PHE A 291 17.65 20.96 -16.90
N SER A 292 17.67 22.17 -16.33
CA SER A 292 17.64 23.41 -17.10
C SER A 292 19.03 23.84 -17.62
N GLY A 293 19.03 24.68 -18.67
CA GLY A 293 20.23 25.30 -19.22
C GLY A 293 21.29 24.27 -19.67
N PRO A 294 22.53 24.32 -19.17
CA PRO A 294 23.62 23.44 -19.60
C PRO A 294 23.57 22.03 -18.99
N ALA A 295 22.51 21.66 -18.26
CA ALA A 295 22.42 20.41 -17.50
C ALA A 295 22.73 19.18 -18.36
N ILE A 296 22.02 18.99 -19.47
CA ILE A 296 22.20 17.81 -20.34
C ILE A 296 23.62 17.69 -20.89
N GLN A 297 24.23 18.81 -21.30
CA GLN A 297 25.61 18.84 -21.77
C GLN A 297 26.58 18.43 -20.66
N ARG A 298 26.38 18.95 -19.44
CA ARG A 298 27.20 18.59 -18.27
C ARG A 298 27.06 17.12 -17.92
N LEU A 299 25.84 16.58 -17.92
CA LEU A 299 25.60 15.17 -17.63
C LEU A 299 26.25 14.25 -18.67
N ASN A 300 26.16 14.58 -19.97
CA ASN A 300 26.85 13.81 -21.01
C ASN A 300 28.37 13.78 -20.78
N ASN A 301 28.97 14.93 -20.46
CA ASN A 301 30.41 15.06 -20.23
C ASN A 301 30.88 14.60 -18.84
N SER A 302 29.95 14.29 -17.94
CA SER A 302 30.27 13.92 -16.55
C SER A 302 30.87 12.52 -16.42
N VAL A 303 31.39 12.23 -15.24
CA VAL A 303 31.89 10.90 -14.85
C VAL A 303 30.80 9.93 -14.36
N PHE A 304 29.53 10.34 -14.38
CA PHE A 304 28.43 9.49 -13.91
C PHE A 304 28.26 8.23 -14.76
N GLU A 305 28.06 7.11 -14.08
CA GLU A 305 27.66 5.84 -14.69
C GLU A 305 26.18 5.91 -15.10
N ALA A 306 25.32 6.35 -14.18
CA ALA A 306 23.93 6.69 -14.46
C ALA A 306 23.41 7.83 -13.57
N VAL A 307 22.43 8.55 -14.09
CA VAL A 307 21.71 9.63 -13.43
C VAL A 307 20.24 9.22 -13.35
N VAL A 308 19.81 8.80 -12.18
CA VAL A 308 18.47 8.26 -11.93
C VAL A 308 17.59 9.37 -11.41
N VAL A 309 16.46 9.60 -12.07
CA VAL A 309 15.45 10.56 -11.65
C VAL A 309 14.07 9.94 -11.61
N THR A 310 13.07 10.63 -11.07
CA THR A 310 11.67 10.21 -11.20
C THR A 310 10.95 10.94 -12.34
N ASN A 311 9.81 10.40 -12.77
CA ASN A 311 8.89 11.09 -13.67
C ASN A 311 7.96 12.10 -12.94
N THR A 312 8.38 12.72 -11.83
CA THR A 312 7.66 13.91 -11.32
C THR A 312 7.71 15.07 -12.32
N ILE A 313 8.75 15.13 -13.15
CA ILE A 313 8.90 16.07 -14.27
C ILE A 313 9.08 15.23 -15.55
N PRO A 314 8.51 15.61 -16.70
CA PRO A 314 8.69 14.86 -17.96
C PRO A 314 10.17 14.68 -18.32
N GLN A 315 10.59 13.46 -18.64
CA GLN A 315 12.01 13.14 -18.92
C GLN A 315 12.26 12.57 -20.31
N GLU A 316 11.23 12.30 -21.11
CA GLU A 316 11.33 11.58 -22.38
C GLU A 316 12.28 12.28 -23.36
N GLN A 317 12.25 13.62 -23.39
CA GLN A 317 13.15 14.41 -24.22
C GLN A 317 14.58 14.44 -23.68
N ASN A 318 14.76 14.44 -22.36
CA ASN A 318 16.06 14.47 -21.71
C ASN A 318 16.78 13.13 -21.90
N MET A 319 16.08 12.01 -21.74
CA MET A 319 16.60 10.65 -21.96
C MET A 319 17.02 10.43 -23.42
N LYS A 320 16.31 11.02 -24.40
CA LYS A 320 16.74 10.99 -25.81
C LYS A 320 18.05 11.73 -26.07
N LYS A 321 18.34 12.77 -25.28
CA LYS A 321 19.54 13.61 -25.42
C LYS A 321 20.72 13.14 -24.55
N CYS A 322 20.46 12.31 -23.55
CA CYS A 322 21.46 11.80 -22.62
C CYS A 322 21.15 10.35 -22.24
N SER A 323 22.00 9.43 -22.70
CA SER A 323 21.85 7.98 -22.45
C SER A 323 22.08 7.57 -21.00
N LYS A 324 22.70 8.44 -20.20
CA LYS A 324 22.95 8.20 -18.77
C LYS A 324 21.69 8.39 -17.90
N ILE A 325 20.67 9.09 -18.41
CA ILE A 325 19.45 9.39 -17.64
C ILE A 325 18.55 8.16 -17.61
N GLN A 326 18.19 7.72 -16.42
CA GLN A 326 17.21 6.68 -16.17
C GLN A 326 16.05 7.24 -15.34
N CYS A 327 14.85 6.72 -15.55
CA CYS A 327 13.64 7.28 -14.96
C CYS A 327 12.86 6.23 -14.16
N ILE A 328 12.59 6.52 -12.89
CA ILE A 328 11.73 5.75 -12.00
C ILE A 328 10.30 6.27 -12.15
N ASP A 329 9.38 5.37 -12.45
CA ASP A 329 7.95 5.69 -12.53
C ASP A 329 7.32 5.75 -11.14
N ILE A 330 6.85 6.94 -10.75
CA ILE A 330 6.17 7.20 -9.47
C ILE A 330 4.64 7.24 -9.58
N SER A 331 4.07 6.99 -10.77
CA SER A 331 2.62 7.02 -10.99
C SER A 331 1.86 6.03 -10.09
N MET A 332 2.47 4.90 -9.71
CA MET A 332 1.87 3.96 -8.76
C MET A 332 1.75 4.54 -7.35
N ILE A 333 2.74 5.29 -6.91
CA ILE A 333 2.74 5.92 -5.58
C ILE A 333 1.66 7.00 -5.54
N LEU A 334 1.58 7.83 -6.58
CA LEU A 334 0.57 8.89 -6.68
C LEU A 334 -0.85 8.32 -6.82
N ALA A 335 -1.05 7.30 -7.66
CA ALA A 335 -2.35 6.64 -7.81
C ALA A 335 -2.82 6.01 -6.49
N GLU A 336 -1.94 5.29 -5.80
CA GLU A 336 -2.30 4.67 -4.51
C GLU A 336 -2.53 5.73 -3.41
N ALA A 337 -1.81 6.86 -3.43
CA ALA A 337 -2.08 7.98 -2.53
C ALA A 337 -3.48 8.55 -2.79
N ILE A 338 -3.82 8.87 -4.04
CA ILE A 338 -5.15 9.36 -4.45
C ILE A 338 -6.25 8.38 -4.01
N ARG A 339 -6.07 7.08 -4.26
CA ARG A 339 -7.04 6.03 -3.87
C ARG A 339 -7.26 6.02 -2.36
N ARG A 340 -6.18 6.10 -1.57
CA ARG A 340 -6.25 6.10 -0.10
C ARG A 340 -6.90 7.38 0.44
N THR A 341 -6.52 8.54 -0.09
CA THR A 341 -7.11 9.84 0.25
C THR A 341 -8.61 9.88 -0.05
N HIS A 342 -9.04 9.26 -1.15
CA HIS A 342 -10.46 9.15 -1.51
C HIS A 342 -11.22 8.25 -0.54
N ASN A 343 -10.66 7.09 -0.21
CA ASN A 343 -11.29 6.07 0.64
C ASN A 343 -11.15 6.34 2.16
N GLY A 344 -10.42 7.38 2.57
CA GLY A 344 -10.11 7.62 3.98
C GLY A 344 -9.14 6.58 4.58
N GLU A 345 -8.34 5.91 3.76
CA GLU A 345 -7.34 4.95 4.18
C GLU A 345 -6.01 5.63 4.54
N SER A 346 -5.17 4.95 5.34
CA SER A 346 -3.88 5.50 5.76
C SER A 346 -2.89 5.64 4.61
N VAL A 347 -2.49 6.87 4.28
CA VAL A 347 -1.45 7.19 3.27
C VAL A 347 -0.03 6.91 3.80
N SER A 348 0.18 6.90 5.11
CA SER A 348 1.51 6.77 5.73
C SER A 348 2.21 5.44 5.42
N TYR A 349 1.46 4.40 5.04
CA TYR A 349 2.00 3.14 4.54
C TYR A 349 2.96 3.34 3.36
N LEU A 350 2.69 4.31 2.48
CA LEU A 350 3.48 4.60 1.28
C LEU A 350 4.84 5.24 1.59
N PHE A 351 5.06 5.75 2.80
CA PHE A 351 6.33 6.39 3.18
C PHE A 351 7.46 5.37 3.42
N SER A 352 7.12 4.10 3.63
CA SER A 352 8.08 3.02 3.89
C SER A 352 7.98 1.87 2.88
N HIS A 353 6.85 1.73 2.17
CA HIS A 353 6.62 0.61 1.25
C HIS A 353 6.35 1.11 -0.17
N VAL A 354 7.06 0.56 -1.15
CA VAL A 354 6.71 0.76 -2.55
C VAL A 354 5.47 -0.10 -2.83
N PRO A 355 4.36 0.48 -3.30
CA PRO A 355 3.20 -0.31 -3.72
C PRO A 355 3.65 -1.28 -4.82
N MET A 356 3.51 -2.57 -4.57
CA MET A 356 3.90 -3.61 -5.52
C MET A 356 3.08 -3.44 -6.80
N LYS A 357 3.76 -3.57 -7.95
CA LYS A 357 3.12 -3.72 -9.27
C LYS A 357 2.47 -5.10 -9.29
N ASN A 358 1.40 -5.27 -8.52
CA ASN A 358 0.70 -6.54 -8.46
C ASN A 358 0.20 -6.83 -9.89
N ARG A 359 0.74 -7.89 -10.48
CA ARG A 359 0.15 -8.64 -11.60
C ARG A 359 -1.18 -9.30 -11.20
N ILE A 360 -1.61 -9.05 -9.96
CA ILE A 360 -2.87 -9.39 -9.31
C ILE A 360 -3.40 -8.10 -8.67
N LEU A 361 -3.51 -7.03 -9.45
CA LEU A 361 -4.52 -6.02 -9.13
C LEU A 361 -5.80 -6.61 -9.67
N PHE A 362 -6.71 -6.91 -8.74
CA PHE A 362 -8.11 -7.17 -9.02
C PHE A 362 -8.51 -6.37 -10.26
N ARG A 363 -8.80 -7.08 -11.36
CA ARG A 363 -9.79 -6.55 -12.30
C ARG A 363 -11.04 -6.40 -11.43
N SER A 364 -11.28 -5.20 -10.93
CA SER A 364 -12.62 -4.67 -10.73
C SER A 364 -13.26 -4.62 -12.12
N HIS A 365 -13.59 -5.80 -12.64
CA HIS A 365 -14.54 -5.99 -13.71
C HIS A 365 -15.55 -6.98 -13.14
N CYS A 366 -16.31 -6.50 -12.17
CA CYS A 366 -17.74 -6.71 -12.22
C CYS A 366 -18.30 -5.36 -12.68
N SER A 367 -18.34 -5.13 -13.99
CA SER A 367 -19.34 -4.19 -14.48
C SER A 367 -20.70 -4.80 -14.14
N ALA A 368 -21.70 -3.97 -13.87
CA ALA A 368 -23.04 -4.40 -13.50
C ALA A 368 -23.75 -5.28 -14.56
N ASP A 369 -23.09 -5.55 -15.70
CA ASP A 369 -23.62 -6.32 -16.84
C ASP A 369 -22.89 -7.65 -17.11
N ASP A 370 -21.90 -8.06 -16.30
CA ASP A 370 -21.17 -9.31 -16.55
C ASP A 370 -21.93 -10.53 -15.98
N SER A 371 -22.89 -11.03 -16.77
CA SER A 371 -23.78 -12.16 -16.46
C SER A 371 -23.11 -13.54 -16.32
N GLY A 372 -21.78 -13.62 -16.36
CA GLY A 372 -21.03 -14.86 -16.28
C GLY A 372 -20.24 -14.99 -14.97
N LEU A 373 -20.80 -15.71 -13.98
CA LEU A 373 -20.22 -16.11 -12.67
C LEU A 373 -18.85 -16.83 -12.69
N THR A 374 -18.11 -16.79 -13.80
CA THR A 374 -16.82 -17.42 -14.04
C THR A 374 -15.72 -17.04 -13.04
N CYS A 375 -15.75 -15.83 -12.47
CA CYS A 375 -14.81 -15.37 -11.45
C CYS A 375 -15.06 -15.99 -10.06
N LEU A 376 -16.35 -16.15 -9.70
CA LEU A 376 -16.72 -16.80 -8.45
C LEU A 376 -16.46 -18.31 -8.52
N ASN A 377 -16.73 -18.93 -9.67
CA ASN A 377 -16.49 -20.36 -9.90
C ASN A 377 -15.03 -20.75 -9.70
N ARG A 378 -14.04 -19.94 -10.11
CA ARG A 378 -12.61 -20.27 -9.88
C ARG A 378 -12.17 -20.14 -8.42
N SER A 379 -12.77 -19.20 -7.68
CA SER A 379 -12.52 -19.05 -6.24
C SER A 379 -13.17 -20.20 -5.47
N LEU A 380 -14.39 -20.58 -5.85
CA LEU A 380 -15.11 -21.75 -5.34
C LEU A 380 -14.37 -23.06 -5.66
N GLU A 381 -13.87 -23.25 -6.89
CA GLU A 381 -13.04 -24.41 -7.26
C GLU A 381 -11.74 -24.47 -6.42
N PHE A 382 -11.12 -23.34 -6.10
CA PHE A 382 -9.95 -23.30 -5.20
C PHE A 382 -10.31 -23.74 -3.77
N TYR A 383 -11.40 -23.22 -3.21
CA TYR A 383 -11.87 -23.62 -1.88
C TYR A 383 -12.39 -25.06 -1.85
N GLU A 384 -13.05 -25.53 -2.92
CA GLU A 384 -13.50 -26.91 -3.10
C GLU A 384 -12.31 -27.87 -3.18
N HIS A 385 -11.27 -27.54 -3.95
CA HIS A 385 -10.04 -28.34 -4.01
C HIS A 385 -9.28 -28.35 -2.67
N LEU A 386 -9.29 -27.23 -1.94
CA LEU A 386 -8.70 -27.15 -0.60
C LEU A 386 -9.49 -28.01 0.40
N LEU A 387 -10.83 -27.93 0.39
CA LEU A 387 -11.73 -28.78 1.18
C LEU A 387 -11.57 -30.27 0.84
N LEU A 388 -11.52 -30.64 -0.45
CA LEU A 388 -11.32 -32.03 -0.89
C LEU A 388 -9.94 -32.57 -0.51
N ALA A 389 -8.88 -31.76 -0.63
CA ALA A 389 -7.54 -32.13 -0.19
C ALA A 389 -7.48 -32.35 1.33
N GLN A 390 -8.22 -31.54 2.10
CA GLN A 390 -8.31 -31.66 3.55
C GLN A 390 -9.23 -32.78 4.02
N MET A 391 -10.34 -33.06 3.33
CA MET A 391 -11.14 -34.27 3.59
C MET A 391 -10.33 -35.54 3.34
N ARG A 392 -9.48 -35.55 2.30
CA ARG A 392 -8.52 -36.65 2.08
C ARG A 392 -7.50 -36.76 3.19
N HIS A 393 -6.98 -35.64 3.71
CA HIS A 393 -6.06 -35.62 4.84
C HIS A 393 -6.73 -36.08 6.14
N PHE A 394 -7.94 -35.61 6.43
CA PHE A 394 -8.76 -36.03 7.56
C PHE A 394 -9.08 -37.52 7.50
N VAL A 395 -9.50 -38.04 6.34
CA VAL A 395 -9.73 -39.48 6.15
C VAL A 395 -8.44 -40.28 6.32
N ALA A 396 -7.29 -39.79 5.84
CA ALA A 396 -6.00 -40.44 6.03
C ALA A 396 -5.55 -40.46 7.50
N VAL A 397 -5.73 -39.35 8.23
CA VAL A 397 -5.44 -39.23 9.66
C VAL A 397 -6.39 -40.12 10.47
N GLN A 398 -7.69 -40.13 10.14
CA GLN A 398 -8.67 -40.98 10.81
C GLN A 398 -8.42 -42.47 10.54
N LEU A 399 -8.03 -42.84 9.31
CA LEU A 399 -7.59 -44.20 8.99
C LEU A 399 -6.35 -44.61 9.79
N HIS A 400 -5.41 -43.69 10.03
CA HIS A 400 -4.22 -43.96 10.83
C HIS A 400 -4.50 -44.01 12.35
N ILE A 401 -5.40 -43.18 12.87
CA ILE A 401 -5.90 -43.22 14.25
C ILE A 401 -6.65 -44.54 14.48
N ASP A 402 -7.50 -44.95 13.53
CA ASP A 402 -8.25 -46.20 13.57
C ASP A 402 -7.31 -47.43 13.48
N GLN A 403 -6.20 -47.32 12.74
CA GLN A 403 -5.11 -48.31 12.74
C GLN A 403 -4.28 -48.34 14.05
N TRP A 404 -4.19 -47.22 14.76
CA TRP A 404 -3.46 -47.09 16.02
C TRP A 404 -4.29 -47.62 17.21
N HIS A 405 -5.59 -47.30 17.26
CA HIS A 405 -6.57 -47.83 18.20
C HIS A 405 -6.71 -49.36 18.07
N LYS A 406 -6.65 -49.91 16.84
CA LYS A 406 -6.58 -51.37 16.57
C LYS A 406 -5.42 -52.09 17.27
N ARG A 407 -4.39 -51.38 17.74
CA ARG A 407 -3.14 -51.97 18.29
C ARG A 407 -2.98 -51.87 19.81
N HIS A 408 -3.71 -51.01 20.52
CA HIS A 408 -3.48 -50.76 21.95
C HIS A 408 -4.81 -50.69 22.68
N LYS A 409 -5.27 -51.84 23.20
CA LYS A 409 -6.60 -52.03 23.81
C LYS A 409 -6.70 -51.67 25.29
N GLU A 410 -5.62 -51.25 25.92
CA GLU A 410 -5.60 -50.98 27.35
C GLU A 410 -4.78 -49.72 27.58
N HIS A 411 -5.43 -48.55 27.68
CA HIS A 411 -4.99 -47.47 28.57
C HIS A 411 -6.11 -46.44 28.75
N VAL A 412 -6.58 -46.38 30.00
CA VAL A 412 -7.11 -45.25 30.78
C VAL A 412 -8.01 -44.24 30.05
N ARG A 413 -9.32 -44.29 30.34
CA ARG A 413 -10.25 -43.16 30.14
C ARG A 413 -9.75 -41.98 30.98
N GLN A 414 -9.26 -40.91 30.34
CA GLN A 414 -9.18 -39.60 30.98
C GLN A 414 -10.56 -38.94 30.99
N ASN A 415 -10.82 -38.15 32.03
CA ASN A 415 -12.10 -37.50 32.27
C ASN A 415 -12.23 -36.27 31.36
N TYR A 416 -13.02 -36.36 30.28
CA TYR A 416 -13.18 -35.31 29.27
C TYR A 416 -13.75 -33.98 29.82
N THR A 417 -14.23 -33.99 31.07
CA THR A 417 -14.74 -32.81 31.78
C THR A 417 -13.65 -31.77 32.06
N GLU A 418 -12.42 -32.17 32.39
CA GLU A 418 -11.33 -31.22 32.68
C GLU A 418 -10.85 -30.51 31.40
N ILE A 419 -10.79 -31.23 30.28
CA ILE A 419 -10.39 -30.68 28.97
C ILE A 419 -11.45 -29.69 28.45
N LYS A 420 -12.73 -29.96 28.71
CA LYS A 420 -13.84 -29.07 28.36
C LYS A 420 -13.69 -27.69 29.01
N GLU A 421 -13.36 -27.67 30.31
CA GLU A 421 -13.24 -26.44 31.07
C GLU A 421 -11.99 -25.62 30.65
N GLU A 422 -10.86 -26.28 30.38
CA GLU A 422 -9.64 -25.59 29.90
C GLU A 422 -9.83 -24.92 28.53
N VAL A 423 -10.51 -25.59 27.59
CA VAL A 423 -10.72 -25.06 26.24
C VAL A 423 -11.69 -23.89 26.25
N ILE A 424 -12.76 -23.95 27.05
CA ILE A 424 -13.71 -22.84 27.18
C ILE A 424 -12.99 -21.63 27.80
N ALA A 425 -12.26 -21.83 28.90
CA ALA A 425 -11.55 -20.73 29.58
C ALA A 425 -10.50 -20.06 28.68
N PHE A 426 -9.76 -20.82 27.88
CA PHE A 426 -8.78 -20.29 26.93
C PHE A 426 -9.44 -19.44 25.84
N LEU A 427 -10.57 -19.89 25.29
CA LEU A 427 -11.27 -19.18 24.22
C LEU A 427 -12.01 -17.94 24.73
N SER A 428 -12.64 -18.01 25.92
CA SER A 428 -13.28 -16.85 26.55
C SER A 428 -12.28 -15.73 26.86
N ALA A 429 -11.03 -16.08 27.22
CA ALA A 429 -9.99 -15.10 27.53
C ALA A 429 -9.44 -14.32 26.31
N GLN A 430 -9.83 -14.71 25.09
CA GLN A 430 -9.44 -14.03 23.85
C GLN A 430 -10.54 -13.10 23.30
N LEU A 431 -11.67 -12.98 23.99
CA LEU A 431 -12.79 -12.13 23.57
C LEU A 431 -12.58 -10.67 24.00
N GLU A 432 -12.82 -9.74 23.07
CA GLU A 432 -12.87 -8.30 23.31
C GLU A 432 -14.33 -7.83 23.50
N PRO A 433 -14.60 -6.69 24.18
CA PRO A 433 -15.95 -6.25 24.52
C PRO A 433 -16.89 -5.97 23.33
N GLU A 434 -16.35 -5.86 22.11
CA GLU A 434 -17.10 -5.61 20.88
C GLU A 434 -17.34 -6.88 20.05
N ASP A 435 -16.92 -8.05 20.54
CA ASP A 435 -17.11 -9.32 19.85
C ASP A 435 -18.56 -9.80 19.90
N VAL A 436 -19.05 -10.28 18.76
CA VAL A 436 -20.44 -10.74 18.55
C VAL A 436 -20.70 -12.11 19.22
N ILE A 437 -19.64 -12.84 19.59
CA ILE A 437 -19.72 -14.18 20.19
C ILE A 437 -19.45 -14.07 21.68
N ASP A 438 -20.40 -14.51 22.51
CA ASP A 438 -20.24 -14.53 23.97
C ASP A 438 -19.69 -15.87 24.48
N GLU A 439 -19.17 -15.84 25.71
CA GLU A 439 -18.64 -17.01 26.42
C GLU A 439 -19.66 -18.16 26.51
N LYS A 440 -20.96 -17.84 26.58
CA LYS A 440 -22.04 -18.83 26.64
C LYS A 440 -22.20 -19.58 25.32
N THR A 441 -22.01 -18.91 24.19
CA THR A 441 -22.04 -19.50 22.85
C THR A 441 -20.85 -20.43 22.66
N ILE A 442 -19.65 -20.03 23.09
CA ILE A 442 -18.44 -20.87 23.05
C ILE A 442 -18.64 -22.15 23.88
N ALA A 443 -19.14 -22.03 25.11
CA ALA A 443 -19.38 -23.17 25.99
C ALA A 443 -20.38 -24.19 25.40
N THR A 444 -21.41 -23.68 24.71
CA THR A 444 -22.44 -24.51 24.06
C THR A 444 -21.87 -25.29 22.88
N VAL A 445 -21.09 -24.64 22.02
CA VAL A 445 -20.44 -25.27 20.86
C VAL A 445 -19.42 -26.32 21.30
N VAL A 446 -18.58 -26.01 22.30
CA VAL A 446 -17.59 -26.96 22.84
C VAL A 446 -18.28 -28.17 23.48
N GLY A 447 -19.41 -27.97 24.17
CA GLY A 447 -20.21 -29.07 24.73
C GLY A 447 -20.73 -30.05 23.69
N VAL A 448 -21.39 -29.53 22.64
CA VAL A 448 -21.97 -30.37 21.57
C VAL A 448 -20.91 -31.19 20.83
N LEU A 449 -19.73 -30.61 20.64
CA LEU A 449 -18.62 -31.28 19.95
C LEU A 449 -18.02 -32.42 20.78
N LEU A 450 -17.91 -32.25 22.10
CA LEU A 450 -17.38 -33.30 23.00
C LEU A 450 -18.37 -34.45 23.20
N ASP A 451 -19.66 -34.16 23.34
CA ASP A 451 -20.70 -35.19 23.49
C ASP A 451 -20.75 -36.10 22.24
N ARG A 452 -20.54 -35.53 21.04
CA ARG A 452 -20.44 -36.29 19.77
C ARG A 452 -19.19 -37.17 19.68
N VAL A 453 -18.09 -36.77 20.30
CA VAL A 453 -16.86 -37.57 20.37
C VAL A 453 -17.05 -38.76 21.31
N GLU A 454 -17.81 -38.60 22.41
CA GLU A 454 -18.13 -39.70 23.31
C GLU A 454 -19.08 -40.74 22.66
N GLU A 455 -20.14 -40.29 21.96
CA GLU A 455 -21.11 -41.18 21.29
C GLU A 455 -20.50 -42.03 20.16
N GLY A 456 -19.49 -41.53 19.44
CA GLY A 456 -18.86 -42.23 18.31
C GLY A 456 -17.97 -43.43 18.68
N THR A 457 -17.69 -43.65 19.97
CA THR A 457 -16.74 -44.67 20.43
C THR A 457 -17.35 -46.07 20.62
N GLU A 458 -18.68 -46.22 20.59
CA GLU A 458 -19.35 -47.48 20.97
C GLU A 458 -19.51 -48.51 19.82
N GLU A 459 -19.51 -48.11 18.54
CA GLU A 459 -19.94 -49.00 17.43
C GLU A 459 -18.85 -49.79 16.68
N ILE A 460 -17.55 -49.57 16.94
CA ILE A 460 -16.45 -50.07 16.06
C ILE A 460 -15.74 -51.31 16.65
N THR A 461 -16.44 -52.18 17.37
CA THR A 461 -15.82 -53.34 18.06
C THR A 461 -15.66 -54.60 17.21
N GLY A 462 -16.36 -54.71 16.07
CA GLY A 462 -16.56 -55.99 15.39
C GLY A 462 -15.75 -56.29 14.13
N ARG A 463 -14.94 -55.36 13.61
CA ARG A 463 -14.34 -55.54 12.27
C ARG A 463 -12.93 -54.95 12.23
N ILE A 464 -11.89 -55.80 12.11
CA ILE A 464 -10.72 -55.70 11.18
C ILE A 464 -9.51 -56.54 11.70
N PRO A 465 -8.71 -57.16 10.80
CA PRO A 465 -7.68 -58.16 11.12
C PRO A 465 -6.29 -57.59 11.46
N HIS A 466 -5.43 -58.42 12.06
CA HIS A 466 -4.13 -58.08 12.65
C HIS A 466 -2.95 -57.98 11.66
N PHE A 467 -2.17 -56.89 11.73
CA PHE A 467 -0.83 -56.77 11.12
C PHE A 467 0.18 -56.04 12.05
N THR A 468 1.35 -56.66 12.24
CA THR A 468 2.44 -56.30 13.18
C THR A 468 3.51 -55.37 12.56
N CYS A 469 4.00 -54.37 13.31
CA CYS A 469 5.05 -53.41 12.91
C CYS A 469 5.94 -53.02 14.13
N PRO A 470 7.27 -52.79 13.99
CA PRO A 470 8.27 -53.16 15.00
C PRO A 470 8.88 -52.01 15.83
N LEU A 471 8.14 -50.93 16.14
CA LEU A 471 8.66 -49.82 16.96
C LEU A 471 8.03 -49.73 18.37
N PRO A 472 8.78 -49.33 19.43
CA PRO A 472 8.30 -49.24 20.83
C PRO A 472 7.20 -48.17 21.04
N CYS A 473 6.28 -48.43 21.97
CA CYS A 473 4.98 -47.78 22.06
C CYS A 473 4.94 -46.39 22.74
N GLU A 474 5.91 -46.02 23.56
CA GLU A 474 5.85 -44.77 24.36
C GLU A 474 6.02 -43.49 23.54
N TYR A 475 6.84 -43.50 22.48
CA TYR A 475 6.97 -42.35 21.56
C TYR A 475 5.77 -42.19 20.62
N ARG A 476 4.84 -43.16 20.56
CA ARG A 476 3.67 -43.06 19.67
C ARG A 476 2.62 -42.08 20.20
N TYR A 477 2.38 -42.00 21.51
CA TYR A 477 1.24 -41.25 22.04
C TYR A 477 1.41 -39.74 21.90
N ASP A 478 2.57 -39.19 22.28
CA ASP A 478 2.79 -37.74 22.23
C ASP A 478 2.87 -37.18 20.81
N ILE A 479 3.44 -37.95 19.87
CA ILE A 479 3.51 -37.54 18.46
C ILE A 479 2.11 -37.53 17.86
N TRP A 480 1.29 -38.56 18.10
CA TRP A 480 -0.08 -38.62 17.59
C TRP A 480 -1.01 -37.61 18.29
N ARG A 481 -0.82 -37.36 19.59
CA ARG A 481 -1.52 -36.29 20.34
C ARG A 481 -1.24 -34.92 19.73
N ASN A 482 0.02 -34.61 19.45
CA ASN A 482 0.40 -33.32 18.89
C ASN A 482 -0.08 -33.17 17.43
N VAL A 483 -0.10 -34.25 16.64
CA VAL A 483 -0.69 -34.25 15.29
C VAL A 483 -2.21 -34.07 15.34
N PHE A 484 -2.90 -34.69 16.30
CA PHE A 484 -4.34 -34.54 16.51
C PHE A 484 -4.71 -33.12 16.96
N ILE A 485 -4.00 -32.58 17.94
CA ILE A 485 -4.19 -31.20 18.43
C ILE A 485 -3.90 -30.20 17.31
N ALA A 486 -2.80 -30.37 16.57
CA ALA A 486 -2.49 -29.51 15.42
C ALA A 486 -3.56 -29.58 14.32
N SER A 487 -4.10 -30.77 14.05
CA SER A 487 -5.19 -30.95 13.07
C SER A 487 -6.50 -30.33 13.56
N MET A 488 -6.83 -30.41 14.85
CA MET A 488 -8.02 -29.77 15.43
C MET A 488 -7.91 -28.24 15.43
N ILE A 489 -6.75 -27.70 15.83
CA ILE A 489 -6.48 -26.25 15.79
C ILE A 489 -6.57 -25.74 14.35
N LEU A 490 -6.02 -26.47 13.37
CA LEU A 490 -6.09 -26.09 11.97
C LEU A 490 -7.54 -26.10 11.44
N ASN A 491 -8.36 -27.08 11.83
CA ASN A 491 -9.78 -27.12 11.48
C ASN A 491 -10.58 -26.00 12.16
N PHE A 492 -10.27 -25.67 13.41
CA PHE A 492 -10.93 -24.60 14.16
C PHE A 492 -10.60 -23.21 13.58
N LEU A 493 -9.33 -22.96 13.24
CA LEU A 493 -8.90 -21.76 12.53
C LEU A 493 -9.54 -21.66 11.14
N LEU A 494 -9.82 -22.79 10.48
CA LEU A 494 -10.50 -22.81 9.19
C LEU A 494 -12.00 -22.49 9.32
N VAL A 495 -12.70 -22.96 10.36
CA VAL A 495 -14.09 -22.56 10.66
C VAL A 495 -14.16 -21.07 10.95
N ILE A 496 -13.20 -20.54 11.72
CA ILE A 496 -13.05 -19.10 11.98
C ILE A 496 -12.72 -18.33 10.70
N ALA A 497 -12.10 -18.93 9.68
CA ALA A 497 -11.82 -18.26 8.41
C ALA A 497 -12.96 -18.39 7.38
N ILE A 498 -13.67 -19.53 7.38
CA ILE A 498 -14.75 -19.86 6.45
C ILE A 498 -16.05 -19.17 6.86
N VAL A 499 -16.36 -19.06 8.16
CA VAL A 499 -17.58 -18.38 8.62
C VAL A 499 -17.59 -16.90 8.20
N PRO A 500 -16.52 -16.11 8.38
CA PRO A 500 -16.42 -14.76 7.81
C PRO A 500 -16.46 -14.71 6.29
N PHE A 501 -15.94 -15.73 5.59
CA PHE A 501 -15.99 -15.82 4.13
C PHE A 501 -17.41 -16.12 3.61
N ILE A 502 -18.15 -17.02 4.25
CA ILE A 502 -19.56 -17.30 3.98
C ILE A 502 -20.42 -16.08 4.33
N ILE A 503 -20.17 -15.44 5.48
CA ILE A 503 -20.77 -14.16 5.85
C ILE A 503 -20.43 -13.08 4.81
N SER A 504 -19.22 -13.06 4.25
CA SER A 504 -18.82 -12.15 3.17
C SER A 504 -19.49 -12.48 1.82
N LEU A 505 -19.76 -13.75 1.52
CA LEU A 505 -20.51 -14.21 0.34
C LEU A 505 -21.99 -13.83 0.45
N ILE A 506 -22.59 -14.00 1.63
CA ILE A 506 -23.94 -13.53 1.96
C ILE A 506 -24.04 -11.99 1.93
N ARG A 507 -22.94 -11.29 2.23
CA ARG A 507 -22.83 -9.81 2.14
C ARG A 507 -22.63 -9.28 0.71
N SER A 508 -22.36 -10.15 -0.27
CA SER A 508 -22.25 -9.79 -1.70
C SER A 508 -23.55 -10.18 -2.44
N ASP A 509 -23.93 -9.46 -3.51
CA ASP A 509 -25.13 -9.73 -4.35
C ASP A 509 -25.04 -11.06 -5.14
N ALA A 510 -24.62 -12.15 -4.49
CA ALA A 510 -24.56 -13.48 -5.07
C ALA A 510 -25.97 -14.09 -5.17
N PRO A 511 -26.28 -14.81 -6.28
CA PRO A 511 -27.57 -15.48 -6.43
C PRO A 511 -27.87 -16.43 -5.27
N GLU A 512 -29.12 -16.46 -4.80
CA GLU A 512 -29.56 -17.29 -3.66
C GLU A 512 -29.23 -18.80 -3.84
N GLN A 513 -29.18 -19.26 -5.10
CA GLN A 513 -28.82 -20.63 -5.49
C GLN A 513 -27.34 -20.99 -5.28
N LEU A 514 -26.48 -20.00 -5.07
CA LEU A 514 -25.03 -20.13 -4.86
C LEU A 514 -24.65 -19.91 -3.39
N VAL A 515 -25.49 -19.16 -2.67
CA VAL A 515 -25.38 -18.95 -1.23
C VAL A 515 -25.92 -20.16 -0.45
N ARG A 516 -27.00 -20.79 -0.95
CA ARG A 516 -27.48 -22.11 -0.48
C ARG A 516 -26.56 -23.21 -0.98
#